data_AF-A0A0D0EJC6-F1
#
_entry.id   AF-A0A0D0EJC6-F1
#
_cell.length_a   1.000
_cell.length_b   1.000
_cell.length_c   1.000
_cell.angle_alpha   90.00
_cell.angle_beta   90.00
_cell.angle_gamma   90.00
#
_symmetry.space_group_name_H-M   'P 1'
#
loop_
_entity.id
_entity.type
_entity.pdbx_description
1 polymer ?
#
loop_
_entity_poly.entity_id
_entity_poly.type
_entity_poly.pdbx_seq_one_letter_code
_entity_poly.pdbx_strand_id
1 'polypeptide(L)'
;MDILINIVIAFVCGLVPTLLTLYLNERVKLSVKNSFDEKLEVLKKEHSKEISQFQSELNHLKSKENFKFTKLHEIRLKVLARTHHILNDNMQLLQDFISPTKIIPEGKTVEMYEKEFSLRYKEKHNKFIRYFNHYAIYFSEDLEKLIREYVASSAKVFDIYDRKVHFPKSDDQILQEAYSVYSKMPLEIYPLKKQIETKFRELLGE
;
A
#
# COMPACT_ATOMS: atom_id res chain seq x y z
N MET A 1 75.72 -20.79 70.27
CA MET A 1 75.02 -21.52 69.20
C MET A 1 73.51 -21.28 69.25
N ASP A 2 72.91 -21.07 70.44
CA ASP A 2 71.45 -20.97 70.61
C ASP A 2 70.78 -19.75 69.95
N ILE A 3 71.48 -18.61 69.85
CA ILE A 3 70.93 -17.40 69.21
C ILE A 3 70.76 -17.59 67.70
N LEU A 4 71.73 -18.22 67.03
CA LEU A 4 71.66 -18.53 65.59
C LEU A 4 70.55 -19.55 65.29
N ILE A 5 70.40 -20.57 66.15
CA ILE A 5 69.33 -21.58 66.03
C ILE A 5 67.95 -20.93 66.22
N ASN A 6 67.78 -20.06 67.21
CA ASN A 6 66.51 -19.36 67.44
C ASN A 6 66.16 -18.36 66.32
N ILE A 7 67.15 -17.70 65.70
CA ILE A 7 66.93 -16.83 64.54
C ILE A 7 66.52 -17.65 63.32
N VAL A 8 67.16 -18.81 63.07
CA VAL A 8 66.80 -19.71 61.97
C VAL A 8 65.40 -20.30 62.19
N ILE A 9 65.05 -20.70 63.43
CA ILE A 9 63.71 -21.19 63.77
C ILE A 9 62.67 -20.07 63.61
N ALA A 10 62.94 -18.85 64.05
CA ALA A 10 62.04 -17.71 63.87
C ALA A 10 61.83 -17.37 62.38
N PHE A 11 62.88 -17.48 61.57
CA PHE A 11 62.82 -17.24 60.12
C PHE A 11 62.05 -18.35 59.39
N VAL A 12 62.31 -19.62 59.72
CA VAL A 12 61.63 -20.77 59.13
C VAL A 12 60.16 -20.87 59.59
N CYS A 13 59.85 -20.52 60.84
CA CYS A 13 58.47 -20.55 61.35
C CYS A 13 57.66 -19.29 61.04
N GLY A 14 58.29 -18.16 60.72
CA GLY A 14 57.59 -16.91 60.41
C GLY A 14 57.50 -16.60 58.91
N LEU A 15 58.62 -16.70 58.20
CA LEU A 15 58.77 -16.22 56.82
C LEU A 15 58.38 -17.29 55.78
N VAL A 16 58.69 -18.56 56.03
CA VAL A 16 58.31 -19.65 55.13
C VAL A 16 56.79 -19.83 55.07
N PRO A 17 56.04 -19.86 56.20
CA PRO A 17 54.58 -20.02 56.14
C PRO A 17 53.89 -18.81 55.52
N THR A 18 54.38 -17.59 55.74
CA THR A 18 53.82 -16.39 55.12
C THR A 18 54.02 -16.38 53.61
N LEU A 19 55.21 -16.71 53.11
CA LEU A 19 55.48 -16.86 51.68
C LEU A 19 54.64 -17.97 51.04
N LEU A 20 54.48 -19.11 51.73
CA LEU A 20 53.69 -20.24 51.25
C LEU A 20 52.19 -19.91 51.21
N THR A 21 51.70 -19.17 52.21
CA THR A 21 50.35 -18.62 52.24
C THR A 21 50.13 -17.64 51.09
N LEU A 22 51.09 -16.74 50.84
CA LEU A 22 51.03 -15.74 49.76
C LEU A 22 50.99 -16.42 48.38
N TYR A 23 51.85 -17.42 48.16
CA TYR A 23 51.88 -18.23 46.94
C TYR A 23 50.56 -19.00 46.72
N LEU A 24 50.01 -19.63 47.76
CA LEU A 24 48.73 -20.33 47.68
C LEU A 24 47.56 -19.35 47.41
N ASN A 25 47.55 -18.19 48.06
CA ASN A 25 46.51 -17.18 47.86
C ASN A 25 46.54 -16.64 46.43
N GLU A 26 47.74 -16.40 45.90
CA GLU A 26 47.93 -15.93 44.53
C GLU A 26 47.50 -16.98 43.49
N ARG A 27 47.85 -18.25 43.70
CA ARG A 27 47.39 -19.40 42.89
C ARG A 27 45.87 -19.55 42.90
N VAL A 28 45.24 -19.51 44.08
CA VAL A 28 43.78 -19.64 44.22
C VAL A 28 43.08 -18.46 43.56
N LYS A 29 43.57 -17.23 43.78
CA LYS A 29 43.03 -16.02 43.16
C LYS A 29 43.14 -16.06 41.64
N LEU A 30 44.26 -16.54 41.10
CA LEU A 30 44.45 -16.73 39.66
C LEU A 30 43.46 -17.77 39.10
N SER A 31 43.31 -18.91 39.77
CA SER A 31 42.39 -19.97 39.36
C SER A 31 40.93 -19.52 39.36
N VAL A 32 40.52 -18.80 40.40
CA VAL A 32 39.17 -18.24 40.51
C VAL A 32 38.93 -17.20 39.43
N LYS A 33 39.89 -16.28 39.21
CA LYS A 33 39.81 -15.28 38.14
C LYS A 33 39.69 -15.94 36.77
N ASN A 34 40.53 -16.92 36.46
CA ASN A 34 40.48 -17.64 35.19
C ASN A 34 39.13 -18.35 34.99
N SER A 35 38.56 -18.96 36.03
CA SER A 35 37.23 -19.59 35.96
C SER A 35 36.11 -18.56 35.71
N PHE A 36 36.18 -17.39 36.34
CA PHE A 36 35.23 -16.31 36.08
C PHE A 36 35.37 -15.76 34.66
N ASP A 37 36.60 -15.54 34.20
CA ASP A 37 36.89 -15.04 32.85
C ASP A 37 36.39 -16.04 31.79
N GLU A 38 36.57 -17.35 32.00
CA GLU A 38 36.07 -18.40 31.12
C GLU A 38 34.53 -18.44 31.09
N LYS A 39 33.87 -18.39 32.25
CA LYS A 39 32.40 -18.32 32.32
C LYS A 39 31.84 -17.06 31.65
N LEU A 40 32.53 -15.92 31.81
CA LEU A 40 32.16 -14.66 31.18
C LEU A 40 32.28 -14.74 29.66
N GLU A 41 33.35 -15.36 29.15
CA GLU A 41 33.55 -15.60 27.72
C GLU A 41 32.47 -16.51 27.13
N VAL A 42 32.12 -17.60 27.82
CA VAL A 42 31.03 -18.49 27.40
C VAL A 42 29.71 -17.74 27.35
N LEU A 43 29.36 -16.99 28.40
CA LEU A 43 28.12 -16.22 28.47
C LEU A 43 28.05 -15.16 27.36
N LYS A 44 29.16 -14.47 27.09
CA LYS A 44 29.25 -13.50 25.98
C LYS A 44 29.02 -14.17 24.62
N LYS A 45 29.58 -15.36 24.40
CA LYS A 45 29.37 -16.11 23.15
C LYS A 45 27.93 -16.56 23.00
N GLU A 46 27.30 -17.05 24.06
CA GLU A 46 25.88 -17.44 24.06
C GLU A 46 24.99 -16.23 23.74
N HIS A 47 25.18 -15.11 24.44
CA HIS A 47 24.42 -13.89 24.14
C HIS A 47 24.69 -13.35 22.74
N SER A 48 25.94 -13.39 22.26
CA SER A 48 26.25 -12.96 20.88
C SER A 48 25.56 -13.85 19.84
N LYS A 49 25.44 -15.15 20.11
CA LYS A 49 24.71 -16.10 19.26
C LYS A 49 23.21 -15.80 19.28
N GLU A 50 22.62 -15.61 20.46
CA GLU A 50 21.20 -15.25 20.61
C GLU A 50 20.89 -13.92 19.92
N ILE A 51 21.71 -12.89 20.12
CA ILE A 51 21.57 -11.58 19.46
C ILE A 51 21.61 -11.76 17.94
N SER A 52 22.55 -12.57 17.42
CA SER A 52 22.64 -12.83 15.98
C SER A 52 21.42 -13.57 15.44
N GLN A 53 20.87 -14.52 16.21
CA GLN A 53 19.63 -15.22 15.88
C GLN A 53 18.44 -14.25 15.84
N PHE A 54 18.27 -13.42 16.86
CA PHE A 54 17.20 -12.41 16.89
C PHE A 54 17.33 -11.39 15.76
N GLN A 55 18.55 -10.94 15.43
CA GLN A 55 18.77 -10.05 14.29
C GLN A 55 18.40 -10.72 12.97
N SER A 56 18.73 -12.00 12.79
CA SER A 56 18.36 -12.77 11.61
C SER A 56 16.84 -12.92 11.49
N GLU A 57 16.16 -13.27 12.59
CA GLU A 57 14.70 -13.38 12.63
C GLU A 57 14.00 -12.04 12.34
N LEU A 58 14.47 -10.95 12.94
CA LEU A 58 13.97 -9.60 12.67
C LEU A 58 14.14 -9.22 11.20
N ASN A 59 15.30 -9.48 10.61
CA ASN A 59 15.56 -9.20 9.20
C ASN A 59 14.67 -10.04 8.28
N HIS A 60 14.45 -11.31 8.61
CA HIS A 60 13.54 -12.18 7.86
C HIS A 60 12.09 -11.67 7.94
N LEU A 61 11.60 -11.31 9.13
CA LEU A 61 10.28 -10.73 9.33
C LEU A 61 10.12 -9.41 8.57
N LYS A 62 11.11 -8.52 8.66
CA LYS A 62 11.14 -7.25 7.94
C LYS A 62 11.10 -7.46 6.43
N SER A 63 11.87 -8.41 5.90
CA SER A 63 11.86 -8.76 4.47
C SER A 63 10.48 -9.27 4.03
N LYS A 64 9.86 -10.16 4.84
CA LYS A 64 8.53 -10.70 4.56
C LYS A 64 7.44 -9.62 4.56
N GLU A 65 7.45 -8.72 5.55
CA GLU A 65 6.49 -7.61 5.60
C GLU A 65 6.72 -6.61 4.48
N ASN A 66 7.97 -6.26 4.17
CA ASN A 66 8.30 -5.42 3.02
C ASN A 66 7.79 -6.04 1.72
N PHE A 67 7.99 -7.34 1.51
CA PHE A 67 7.50 -8.04 0.32
C PHE A 67 5.97 -7.96 0.20
N LYS A 68 5.24 -8.22 1.29
CA LYS A 68 3.77 -8.10 1.32
C LYS A 68 3.32 -6.66 1.00
N PHE A 69 3.96 -5.68 1.63
CA PHE A 69 3.68 -4.27 1.41
C PHE A 69 3.91 -3.87 -0.05
N THR A 70 5.06 -4.24 -0.63
CA THR A 70 5.36 -4.00 -2.04
C THR A 70 4.33 -4.65 -2.95
N LYS A 71 3.95 -5.91 -2.70
CA LYS A 71 2.96 -6.62 -3.52
C LYS A 71 1.56 -5.99 -3.43
N LEU A 72 1.14 -5.58 -2.24
CA LEU A 72 -0.13 -4.87 -2.06
C LEU A 72 -0.12 -3.55 -2.82
N HIS A 73 0.98 -2.80 -2.73
CA HIS A 73 1.13 -1.53 -3.44
C HIS A 73 1.14 -1.73 -4.97
N GLU A 74 1.84 -2.75 -5.48
CA GLU A 74 1.78 -3.12 -6.90
C GLU A 74 0.35 -3.41 -7.38
N ILE A 75 -0.43 -4.17 -6.60
CA ILE A 75 -1.83 -4.48 -6.94
C ILE A 75 -2.66 -3.19 -6.92
N ARG A 76 -2.48 -2.35 -5.89
CA ARG A 76 -3.18 -1.06 -5.77
C ARG A 76 -2.92 -0.17 -6.99
N LEU A 77 -1.66 -0.05 -7.41
CA LEU A 77 -1.30 0.73 -8.60
C LEU A 77 -1.94 0.15 -9.88
N LYS A 78 -1.95 -1.17 -10.05
CA LYS A 78 -2.63 -1.82 -11.19
C LYS A 78 -4.13 -1.54 -11.21
N VAL A 79 -4.78 -1.61 -10.04
CA VAL A 79 -6.20 -1.30 -9.89
C VAL A 79 -6.47 0.17 -10.22
N LEU A 80 -5.66 1.10 -9.69
CA LEU A 80 -5.79 2.54 -9.97
C LEU A 80 -5.64 2.83 -11.48
N ALA A 81 -4.60 2.29 -12.12
CA ALA A 81 -4.36 2.47 -13.54
C ALA A 81 -5.51 1.92 -14.39
N ARG A 82 -6.03 0.74 -14.03
CA ARG A 82 -7.15 0.12 -14.74
C ARG A 82 -8.46 0.89 -14.54
N THR A 83 -8.74 1.35 -13.33
CA THR A 83 -9.89 2.20 -13.03
C THR A 83 -9.83 3.51 -13.80
N HIS A 84 -8.66 4.16 -13.85
CA HIS A 84 -8.46 5.38 -14.63
C HIS A 84 -8.77 5.16 -16.12
N HIS A 85 -8.29 4.06 -16.69
CA HIS A 85 -8.59 3.71 -18.08
C HIS A 85 -10.11 3.48 -18.30
N ILE A 86 -10.76 2.68 -17.46
CA ILE A 86 -12.20 2.40 -17.59
C ILE A 86 -13.04 3.68 -17.39
N LEU A 87 -12.64 4.56 -16.47
CA LEU A 87 -13.30 5.83 -16.21
C LEU A 87 -13.24 6.74 -17.44
N ASN A 88 -12.07 6.86 -18.07
CA ASN A 88 -11.91 7.66 -19.29
C ASN A 88 -12.74 7.08 -20.46
N ASP A 89 -12.68 5.77 -20.66
CA ASP A 89 -13.49 5.08 -21.67
C ASP A 89 -14.99 5.32 -21.44
N ASN A 90 -15.46 5.23 -20.19
CA ASN A 90 -16.87 5.42 -19.86
C ASN A 90 -17.31 6.88 -20.05
N MET A 91 -16.46 7.83 -19.67
CA MET A 91 -16.73 9.25 -19.86
C MET A 91 -16.81 9.61 -21.34
N GLN A 92 -15.85 9.15 -22.14
CA GLN A 92 -15.82 9.44 -23.57
C GLN A 92 -17.08 8.89 -24.26
N LEU A 93 -17.47 7.66 -23.93
CA LEU A 93 -18.70 7.07 -24.45
C LEU A 93 -19.94 7.88 -24.05
N LEU A 94 -20.02 8.35 -22.80
CA LEU A 94 -21.14 9.21 -22.37
C LEU A 94 -21.18 10.50 -23.18
N GLN A 95 -20.03 11.16 -23.31
CA GLN A 95 -19.90 12.44 -24.02
C GLN A 95 -20.29 12.30 -25.49
N ASP A 96 -19.81 11.26 -26.16
CA ASP A 96 -20.12 10.96 -27.56
C ASP A 96 -21.61 10.65 -27.74
N PHE A 97 -22.21 9.91 -26.80
CA PHE A 97 -23.62 9.53 -26.86
C PHE A 97 -24.54 10.74 -26.78
N ILE A 98 -24.31 11.62 -25.81
CA ILE A 98 -25.19 12.76 -25.53
C ILE A 98 -24.81 14.00 -26.35
N SER A 99 -23.77 13.91 -27.17
CA SER A 99 -23.31 15.03 -27.99
C SER A 99 -24.40 15.49 -28.95
N PRO A 100 -24.71 16.80 -29.00
CA PRO A 100 -25.67 17.36 -29.96
C PRO A 100 -25.14 17.33 -31.40
N THR A 101 -23.82 17.15 -31.59
CA THR A 101 -23.16 17.18 -32.90
C THR A 101 -22.69 15.80 -33.37
N LYS A 102 -23.32 14.72 -32.90
CA LYS A 102 -22.95 13.36 -33.27
C LYS A 102 -23.17 13.07 -34.76
N ILE A 103 -22.20 12.37 -35.36
CA ILE A 103 -22.24 11.97 -36.76
C ILE A 103 -22.80 10.55 -36.83
N ILE A 104 -23.84 10.36 -37.64
CA ILE A 104 -24.45 9.05 -37.86
C ILE A 104 -23.66 8.34 -38.97
N PRO A 105 -23.16 7.11 -38.73
CA PRO A 105 -22.46 6.35 -39.75
C PRO A 105 -23.33 6.08 -40.98
N GLU A 106 -22.70 6.07 -42.15
CA GLU A 106 -23.37 5.76 -43.42
C GLU A 106 -24.03 4.38 -43.35
N GLY A 107 -25.28 4.29 -43.82
CA GLY A 107 -26.07 3.06 -43.78
C GLY A 107 -26.80 2.77 -42.46
N LYS A 108 -26.73 3.64 -41.44
CA LYS A 108 -27.53 3.53 -40.21
C LYS A 108 -28.59 4.63 -40.12
N THR A 109 -29.78 4.28 -39.62
CA THR A 109 -30.77 5.29 -39.20
C THR A 109 -30.38 5.86 -37.83
N VAL A 110 -30.91 7.05 -37.51
CA VAL A 110 -30.76 7.68 -36.19
C VAL A 110 -31.15 6.69 -35.09
N GLU A 111 -32.34 6.10 -35.20
CA GLU A 111 -32.88 5.18 -34.19
C GLU A 111 -32.01 3.94 -33.98
N MET A 112 -31.51 3.33 -35.07
CA MET A 112 -30.61 2.19 -34.98
C MET A 112 -29.29 2.57 -34.29
N TYR A 113 -28.73 3.72 -34.65
CA TYR A 113 -27.50 4.22 -34.07
C TYR A 113 -27.65 4.53 -32.58
N GLU A 114 -28.71 5.24 -32.19
CA GLU A 114 -29.02 5.55 -30.78
C GLU A 114 -29.17 4.28 -29.94
N LYS A 115 -29.93 3.30 -30.44
CA LYS A 115 -30.18 2.04 -29.71
C LYS A 115 -28.89 1.25 -29.50
N GLU A 116 -28.06 1.13 -30.54
CA GLU A 116 -26.77 0.44 -30.45
C GLU A 116 -25.83 1.16 -29.48
N PHE A 117 -25.76 2.49 -29.55
CA PHE A 117 -24.92 3.27 -28.65
C PHE A 117 -25.39 3.16 -27.19
N SER A 118 -26.71 3.28 -26.95
CA SER A 118 -27.34 3.12 -25.64
C SER A 118 -26.97 1.76 -25.01
N LEU A 119 -27.08 0.67 -25.79
CA LEU A 119 -26.67 -0.67 -25.35
C LEU A 119 -25.17 -0.73 -25.04
N ARG A 120 -24.31 -0.21 -25.92
CA ARG A 120 -22.86 -0.19 -25.75
C ARG A 120 -22.45 0.57 -24.47
N TYR A 121 -23.07 1.72 -24.21
CA TYR A 121 -22.81 2.48 -22.99
C TYR A 121 -23.25 1.71 -21.76
N LYS A 122 -24.48 1.18 -21.72
CA LYS A 122 -25.02 0.37 -20.61
C LYS A 122 -24.09 -0.80 -20.28
N GLU A 123 -23.61 -1.52 -21.29
CA GLU A 123 -22.67 -2.63 -21.09
C GLU A 123 -21.34 -2.19 -20.49
N LYS A 124 -20.75 -1.11 -21.01
CA LYS A 124 -19.48 -0.57 -20.53
C LYS A 124 -19.60 -0.01 -19.11
N HIS A 125 -20.68 0.71 -18.83
CA HIS A 125 -20.97 1.24 -17.50
C HIS A 125 -21.18 0.11 -16.48
N ASN A 126 -21.94 -0.93 -16.83
CA ASN A 126 -22.12 -2.11 -15.98
C ASN A 126 -20.81 -2.91 -15.77
N LYS A 127 -19.94 -2.96 -16.78
CA LYS A 127 -18.59 -3.53 -16.63
C LYS A 127 -17.75 -2.70 -15.66
N PHE A 128 -17.84 -1.37 -15.72
CA PHE A 128 -17.16 -0.49 -14.77
C PHE A 128 -17.64 -0.73 -13.34
N ILE A 129 -18.96 -0.72 -13.09
CA ILE A 129 -19.53 -0.96 -11.76
C ILE A 129 -19.06 -2.30 -11.18
N ARG A 130 -19.11 -3.38 -11.98
CA ARG A 130 -18.67 -4.71 -11.54
C ARG A 130 -17.18 -4.74 -11.19
N TYR A 131 -16.34 -4.14 -12.03
CA TYR A 131 -14.91 -4.02 -11.76
C TYR A 131 -14.66 -3.23 -10.47
N PHE A 132 -15.26 -2.04 -10.34
CA PHE A 132 -15.09 -1.18 -9.19
C PHE A 132 -15.52 -1.86 -7.88
N ASN A 133 -16.70 -2.48 -7.86
CA ASN A 133 -17.19 -3.17 -6.65
C ASN A 133 -16.29 -4.35 -6.27
N HIS A 134 -15.74 -5.09 -7.24
CA HIS A 134 -14.83 -6.19 -6.96
C HIS A 134 -13.49 -5.72 -6.37
N TYR A 135 -13.00 -4.55 -6.80
CA TYR A 135 -11.71 -4.01 -6.36
C TYR A 135 -11.85 -2.86 -5.35
N ALA A 136 -13.04 -2.67 -4.75
CA ALA A 136 -13.33 -1.55 -3.85
C ALA A 136 -12.35 -1.44 -2.68
N ILE A 137 -11.90 -2.58 -2.14
CA ILE A 137 -10.95 -2.69 -1.02
C ILE A 137 -9.59 -2.02 -1.28
N TYR A 138 -9.24 -1.75 -2.54
CA TYR A 138 -7.96 -1.13 -2.90
C TYR A 138 -8.01 0.41 -2.94
N PHE A 139 -9.18 1.02 -2.75
CA PHE A 139 -9.35 2.47 -2.70
C PHE A 139 -9.45 2.95 -1.24
N SER A 140 -9.11 4.21 -1.02
CA SER A 140 -9.49 4.88 0.23
C SER A 140 -10.99 5.17 0.22
N GLU A 141 -11.59 5.33 1.40
CA GLU A 141 -13.02 5.64 1.55
C GLU A 141 -13.43 6.89 0.74
N ASP A 142 -12.62 7.95 0.78
CA ASP A 142 -12.86 9.17 0.01
C ASP A 142 -12.88 8.94 -1.51
N LEU A 143 -11.93 8.15 -2.00
CA LEU A 143 -11.80 7.84 -3.42
C LEU A 143 -12.91 6.91 -3.89
N GLU A 144 -13.29 5.95 -3.05
CA GLU A 144 -14.45 5.09 -3.27
C GLU A 144 -15.73 5.94 -3.41
N LYS A 145 -15.95 6.87 -2.49
CA LYS A 145 -17.11 7.78 -2.51
C LYS A 145 -17.14 8.61 -3.79
N LEU A 146 -16.02 9.24 -4.17
CA LEU A 146 -15.91 10.02 -5.40
C LEU A 146 -16.25 9.19 -6.65
N ILE A 147 -15.73 7.95 -6.73
CA ILE A 147 -16.02 7.07 -7.86
C ILE A 147 -17.50 6.67 -7.89
N ARG A 148 -18.12 6.39 -6.73
CA ARG A 148 -19.56 6.10 -6.63
C ARG A 148 -20.40 7.28 -7.09
N GLU A 149 -20.06 8.49 -6.68
CA GLU A 149 -20.74 9.72 -7.09
C GLU A 149 -20.60 9.94 -8.60
N TYR A 150 -19.41 9.70 -9.16
CA TYR A 150 -19.18 9.77 -10.61
C TYR A 150 -20.05 8.77 -11.37
N VAL A 151 -20.07 7.50 -10.93
CA VAL A 151 -20.89 6.44 -11.54
C VAL A 151 -22.37 6.82 -11.51
N ALA A 152 -22.88 7.24 -10.36
CA ALA A 152 -24.29 7.61 -10.20
C ALA A 152 -24.66 8.82 -11.06
N SER A 153 -23.81 9.85 -11.10
CA SER A 153 -24.03 11.04 -11.90
C SER A 153 -24.00 10.73 -13.40
N SER A 154 -23.06 9.90 -13.83
CA SER A 154 -22.94 9.47 -15.23
C SER A 154 -24.16 8.65 -15.68
N ALA A 155 -24.64 7.74 -14.84
CA ALA A 155 -25.87 7.00 -15.10
C ALA A 155 -27.09 7.92 -15.20
N LYS A 156 -27.20 8.89 -14.28
CA LYS A 156 -28.30 9.86 -14.29
C LYS A 156 -28.32 10.72 -15.54
N VAL A 157 -27.17 11.25 -15.98
CA VAL A 157 -27.05 12.04 -17.22
C VAL A 157 -27.47 11.20 -18.42
N PHE A 158 -26.97 9.97 -18.51
CA PHE A 158 -27.34 9.02 -19.55
C PHE A 158 -28.85 8.75 -19.55
N ASP A 159 -29.45 8.41 -18.41
CA ASP A 159 -30.89 8.08 -18.31
C ASP A 159 -31.78 9.27 -18.65
N ILE A 160 -31.34 10.50 -18.36
CA ILE A 160 -32.07 11.70 -18.77
C ILE A 160 -32.05 11.82 -20.30
N TYR A 161 -30.90 11.58 -20.94
CA TYR A 161 -30.78 11.62 -22.40
C TYR A 161 -31.62 10.51 -23.06
N ASP A 162 -31.40 9.26 -22.66
CA ASP A 162 -32.03 8.05 -23.22
C ASP A 162 -33.57 8.15 -23.16
N ARG A 163 -34.13 8.70 -22.08
CA ARG A 163 -35.59 8.92 -21.95
C ARG A 163 -36.11 10.08 -22.78
N LYS A 164 -35.34 11.16 -22.90
CA LYS A 164 -35.79 12.41 -23.53
C LYS A 164 -35.83 12.33 -25.06
N VAL A 165 -34.94 11.54 -25.64
CA VAL A 165 -34.72 11.46 -27.10
C VAL A 165 -35.55 10.35 -27.77
N HIS A 166 -36.28 9.51 -27.02
CA HIS A 166 -37.05 8.37 -27.55
C HIS A 166 -38.56 8.64 -27.78
N PHE A 167 -38.99 9.90 -27.85
CA PHE A 167 -40.38 10.27 -28.18
C PHE A 167 -40.43 11.11 -29.46
N PRO A 168 -41.50 10.98 -30.28
CA PRO A 168 -41.64 11.80 -31.47
C PRO A 168 -41.72 13.28 -31.05
N LYS A 169 -40.68 14.04 -31.42
CA LYS A 169 -40.49 15.47 -31.17
C LYS A 169 -39.98 16.10 -32.45
N SER A 170 -40.13 17.42 -32.58
CA SER A 170 -39.46 18.12 -33.68
C SER A 170 -37.94 18.08 -33.48
N ASP A 171 -37.19 18.16 -34.58
CA ASP A 171 -35.72 18.13 -34.54
C ASP A 171 -35.15 19.24 -33.64
N ASP A 172 -35.76 20.43 -33.63
CA ASP A 172 -35.37 21.55 -32.77
C ASP A 172 -35.52 21.22 -31.27
N GLN A 173 -36.59 20.50 -30.88
CA GLN A 173 -36.81 20.09 -29.49
C GLN A 173 -35.80 19.03 -29.06
N ILE A 174 -35.48 18.08 -29.94
CA ILE A 174 -34.45 17.06 -29.70
C ILE A 174 -33.09 17.73 -29.50
N LEU A 175 -32.75 18.69 -30.36
CA LEU A 175 -31.49 19.42 -30.29
C LEU A 175 -31.38 20.25 -29.00
N GLN A 176 -32.43 20.99 -28.64
CA GLN A 176 -32.46 21.78 -27.40
C GLN A 176 -32.31 20.91 -26.15
N GLU A 177 -32.98 19.76 -26.11
CA GLU A 177 -32.86 18.81 -25.01
C GLU A 177 -31.47 18.18 -24.95
N ALA A 178 -30.87 17.82 -26.09
CA ALA A 178 -29.52 17.31 -26.16
C ALA A 178 -28.51 18.32 -25.61
N TYR A 179 -28.59 19.60 -25.98
CA TYR A 179 -27.76 20.66 -25.40
C TYR A 179 -27.97 20.81 -23.89
N SER A 180 -29.22 20.75 -23.43
CA SER A 180 -29.55 20.83 -22.00
C SER A 180 -28.98 19.68 -21.18
N VAL A 181 -28.88 18.48 -21.74
CA VAL A 181 -28.26 17.34 -21.07
C VAL A 181 -26.73 17.40 -21.18
N TYR A 182 -26.20 17.77 -22.35
CA TYR A 182 -24.76 17.91 -22.58
C TYR A 182 -24.13 18.95 -21.64
N SER A 183 -24.83 20.05 -21.34
CA SER A 183 -24.35 21.08 -20.40
C SER A 183 -24.16 20.58 -18.96
N LYS A 184 -24.71 19.42 -18.61
CA LYS A 184 -24.46 18.77 -17.31
C LYS A 184 -23.09 18.13 -17.21
N MET A 185 -22.43 17.80 -18.32
CA MET A 185 -21.08 17.22 -18.30
C MET A 185 -20.07 18.12 -17.58
N PRO A 186 -19.88 19.41 -17.96
CA PRO A 186 -18.94 20.29 -17.28
C PRO A 186 -19.36 20.65 -15.85
N LEU A 187 -20.64 20.55 -15.51
CA LEU A 187 -21.16 20.93 -14.19
C LEU A 187 -21.11 19.79 -13.17
N GLU A 188 -21.50 18.58 -13.57
CA GLU A 188 -21.68 17.43 -12.69
C GLU A 188 -20.54 16.39 -12.86
N ILE A 189 -20.09 16.13 -14.09
CA ILE A 189 -19.20 14.99 -14.39
C ILE A 189 -17.71 15.36 -14.36
N TYR A 190 -17.32 16.44 -15.06
CA TYR A 190 -15.92 16.84 -15.16
C TYR A 190 -15.28 17.21 -13.81
N PRO A 191 -15.97 17.89 -12.88
CA PRO A 191 -15.40 18.17 -11.57
C PRO A 191 -15.12 16.89 -10.78
N LEU A 192 -16.03 15.89 -10.83
CA LEU A 192 -15.83 14.60 -10.16
C LEU A 192 -14.65 13.86 -10.76
N LYS A 193 -14.55 13.78 -12.10
CA LYS A 193 -13.40 13.17 -12.76
C LYS A 193 -12.09 13.85 -12.35
N LYS A 194 -12.05 15.19 -12.35
CA LYS A 194 -10.85 15.94 -11.99
C LYS A 194 -10.42 15.63 -10.56
N GLN A 195 -11.36 15.57 -9.61
CA GLN A 195 -11.06 15.19 -8.24
C GLN A 195 -10.52 13.77 -8.11
N ILE A 196 -11.09 12.81 -8.84
CA ILE A 196 -10.58 11.44 -8.90
C ILE A 196 -9.15 11.41 -9.45
N GLU A 197 -8.87 12.15 -10.52
CA GLU A 197 -7.53 12.24 -11.12
C GLU A 197 -6.51 12.88 -10.18
N THR A 198 -6.89 13.94 -9.46
CA THR A 198 -6.04 14.55 -8.43
C THR A 198 -5.72 13.51 -7.35
N LYS A 199 -6.71 12.76 -6.86
CA LYS A 199 -6.48 11.70 -5.87
C LYS A 199 -5.60 10.56 -6.39
N PHE A 200 -5.71 10.21 -7.67
CA PHE A 200 -4.81 9.24 -8.28
C PHE A 200 -3.36 9.76 -8.32
N ARG A 201 -3.16 11.04 -8.64
CA ARG A 201 -1.83 11.68 -8.66
C ARG A 201 -1.19 11.80 -7.28
N GLU A 202 -1.97 12.18 -6.26
CA GLU A 202 -1.53 12.18 -4.86
C GLU A 202 -1.01 10.80 -4.43
N LEU A 203 -1.66 9.72 -4.87
CA LEU A 203 -1.23 8.34 -4.58
C LEU A 203 0.03 7.92 -5.35
N LEU A 204 0.37 8.63 -6.43
CA LEU A 204 1.58 8.43 -7.22
C LEU A 204 2.75 9.32 -6.75
N GLY A 205 2.50 10.28 -5.85
CA GLY A 205 3.51 11.15 -5.25
C GLY A 205 3.62 12.55 -5.84
N GLU A 206 2.63 13.03 -6.60
CA GLU A 206 2.44 14.46 -6.93
C GLU A 206 1.70 15.19 -5.80
#